data_AF-A0A1Y1IBV0-F1
#
_entry.id   AF-A0A1Y1IBV0-F1
#
_cell.length_a   1.000
_cell.length_b   1.000
_cell.length_c   1.000
_cell.angle_alpha   90.00
_cell.angle_beta   90.00
_cell.angle_gamma   90.00
#
_symmetry.space_group_name_H-M   'P 1'
#
loop_
_entity.id
_entity.type
_entity.pdbx_description
1 polymer ?
#
loop_
_entity_poly.entity_id
_entity_poly.type
_entity_poly.pdbx_seq_one_letter_code
_entity_poly.pdbx_strand_id
1 'polypeptide(L)'
;MGSWATFVVLLIVVATSAVDGRDLPARRRLTQTGATAVFIDEIHWDNLALDFGEAIEIFGPLGLNVSGYVVTRYSALGQACVTVDCAAKGGQFTLPTGTTLLDPANTG
;
A
#
# COMPACT_ATOMS: atom_id res chain seq x y z
N MET A 1 -48.63 13.15 57.95
CA MET A 1 -48.54 12.13 56.87
C MET A 1 -47.80 12.76 55.70
N GLY A 2 -46.49 12.55 55.61
CA GLY A 2 -45.65 13.02 54.51
C GLY A 2 -44.61 11.95 54.24
N SER A 3 -44.88 11.13 53.23
CA SER A 3 -44.04 10.00 52.84
C SER A 3 -42.76 10.51 52.16
N TRP A 4 -41.66 9.92 52.60
CA TRP A 4 -40.30 10.14 52.12
C TRP A 4 -40.13 9.49 50.75
N ALA A 5 -39.92 10.28 49.71
CA ALA A 5 -39.54 9.75 48.40
C ALA A 5 -38.02 9.61 48.34
N THR A 6 -37.53 8.42 48.64
CA THR A 6 -36.14 8.00 48.38
C THR A 6 -35.96 7.87 46.86
N PHE A 7 -35.12 8.69 46.25
CA PHE A 7 -34.75 8.55 44.84
C PHE A 7 -33.79 7.37 44.69
N VAL A 8 -34.25 6.26 44.10
CA VAL A 8 -33.38 5.20 43.60
C VAL A 8 -32.91 5.62 42.21
N VAL A 9 -31.66 6.08 42.11
CA VAL A 9 -31.01 6.28 40.80
C VAL A 9 -30.56 4.91 40.30
N LEU A 10 -31.27 4.38 39.31
CA LEU A 10 -30.85 3.19 38.56
C LEU A 10 -29.72 3.60 37.61
N LEU A 11 -28.47 3.27 37.97
CA LEU A 11 -27.33 3.43 37.07
C LEU A 11 -27.29 2.24 36.11
N ILE A 12 -27.81 2.41 34.89
CA ILE A 12 -27.62 1.43 33.80
C ILE A 12 -26.25 1.72 33.17
N VAL A 13 -25.25 0.91 33.52
CA VAL A 13 -23.99 0.86 32.78
C VAL A 13 -24.23 0.01 31.54
N VAL A 14 -24.49 0.67 30.42
CA VAL A 14 -24.41 0.02 29.10
C VAL A 14 -22.93 -0.14 28.78
N ALA A 15 -22.40 -1.35 28.96
CA ALA A 15 -21.13 -1.73 28.37
C ALA A 15 -21.33 -1.76 26.85
N THR A 16 -20.98 -0.68 26.15
CA THR A 16 -20.83 -0.76 24.69
C THR A 16 -19.64 -1.67 24.45
N SER A 17 -19.88 -2.81 23.79
CA SER A 17 -18.86 -3.70 23.28
C SER A 17 -17.76 -2.89 22.60
N ALA A 18 -16.50 -3.26 22.89
CA ALA A 18 -15.29 -2.68 22.34
C ALA A 18 -15.49 -2.20 20.89
N VAL A 19 -15.26 -0.92 20.65
CA VAL A 19 -14.95 -0.46 19.29
C VAL A 19 -13.58 -1.06 18.99
N ASP A 20 -13.56 -2.18 18.27
CA ASP A 20 -12.31 -2.64 17.68
C ASP A 20 -11.87 -1.54 16.71
N GLY A 21 -10.71 -0.93 16.96
CA GLY A 21 -10.16 0.13 16.10
C GLY A 21 -9.78 -0.35 14.70
N ARG A 22 -10.08 -1.61 14.36
CA ARG A 22 -9.90 -2.22 13.04
C ARG A 22 -11.10 -2.10 12.12
N ASP A 23 -12.27 -1.71 12.64
CA ASP A 23 -13.41 -1.33 11.81
C ASP A 23 -13.29 0.16 11.41
N LEU A 24 -12.23 0.49 10.66
CA LEU A 24 -12.21 1.75 9.93
C LEU A 24 -13.32 1.65 8.87
N PRO A 25 -14.38 2.47 8.93
CA PRO A 25 -15.57 2.32 8.10
C PRO A 25 -15.17 2.57 6.66
N ALA A 26 -14.93 1.49 5.92
CA ALA A 26 -14.32 1.48 4.60
C ALA A 26 -13.02 2.32 4.56
N ARG A 27 -11.86 1.67 4.37
CA ARG A 27 -10.84 2.33 3.54
C ARG A 27 -11.60 2.87 2.36
N ARG A 28 -11.61 4.20 2.21
CA ARG A 28 -12.35 4.92 1.18
C ARG A 28 -12.00 4.21 -0.12
N ARG A 29 -12.86 3.30 -0.57
CA ARG A 29 -12.74 2.66 -1.85
C ARG A 29 -13.18 3.76 -2.78
N LEU A 30 -12.24 4.65 -3.06
CA LEU A 30 -12.28 5.50 -4.22
C LEU A 30 -12.59 4.51 -5.34
N THR A 31 -13.83 4.53 -5.81
CA THR A 31 -14.12 3.97 -7.12
C THR A 31 -13.24 4.79 -8.05
N GLN A 32 -12.03 4.28 -8.32
CA GLN A 32 -11.11 4.84 -9.28
C GLN A 32 -11.86 4.74 -10.61
N THR A 33 -12.51 5.84 -10.96
CA THR A 33 -13.46 5.95 -12.09
C THR A 33 -12.73 6.16 -13.42
N GLY A 34 -11.46 5.77 -13.46
CA GLY A 34 -10.68 5.57 -14.67
C GLY A 34 -9.92 4.27 -14.50
N ALA A 35 -9.48 3.66 -15.60
CA ALA A 35 -8.51 2.56 -15.54
C ALA A 35 -7.47 2.90 -14.47
N THR A 36 -7.36 2.07 -13.42
CA THR A 36 -6.29 2.22 -12.44
C THR A 36 -5.00 2.21 -13.24
N ALA A 37 -4.29 3.34 -13.28
CA ALA A 37 -3.03 3.40 -14.01
C ALA A 37 -2.03 2.48 -13.30
N VAL A 38 -1.05 1.95 -14.02
CA VAL A 38 0.09 1.30 -13.38
C VAL A 38 0.91 2.39 -12.69
N PHE A 39 1.23 2.21 -11.41
CA PHE A 39 2.07 3.13 -10.63
C PHE A 39 2.99 2.38 -9.67
N ILE A 40 3.99 3.09 -9.14
CA ILE A 40 4.89 2.59 -8.09
C ILE A 40 4.20 2.77 -6.75
N ASP A 41 3.93 1.68 -6.05
CA ASP A 41 3.24 1.67 -4.75
C ASP A 41 4.24 1.87 -3.60
N GLU A 42 5.35 1.11 -3.65
CA GLU A 42 6.40 1.17 -2.65
C GLU A 42 7.79 1.12 -3.29
N ILE A 43 8.76 1.73 -2.61
CA ILE A 43 10.18 1.59 -2.86
C ILE A 43 10.80 1.04 -1.58
N HIS A 44 11.36 -0.16 -1.65
CA HIS A 44 12.11 -0.77 -0.55
C HIS A 44 13.46 -0.09 -0.47
N TRP A 45 13.52 1.00 0.28
CA TRP A 45 14.71 1.83 0.45
C TRP A 45 15.55 1.36 1.65
N ASP A 46 16.81 1.01 1.44
CA ASP A 46 17.78 0.78 2.52
C ASP A 46 18.60 2.06 2.77
N ASN A 47 18.60 2.52 4.02
CA ASN A 47 19.39 3.70 4.43
C ASN A 47 20.86 3.38 4.71
N LEU A 48 21.27 2.11 4.58
CA LEU A 48 22.63 1.67 4.84
C LEU A 48 23.39 1.35 3.55
N ALA A 49 24.65 1.78 3.52
CA ALA A 49 25.62 1.44 2.47
C ALA A 49 25.25 1.92 1.05
N LEU A 50 25.20 1.02 0.07
CA LEU A 50 25.34 1.30 -1.38
C LEU A 50 24.04 1.13 -2.20
N ASP A 51 22.86 1.22 -1.57
CA ASP A 51 21.55 1.01 -2.22
C ASP A 51 21.52 -0.27 -3.09
N PHE A 52 21.99 -1.39 -2.54
CA PHE A 52 22.13 -2.68 -3.24
C PHE A 52 20.98 -3.62 -2.87
N GLY A 53 20.44 -4.34 -3.86
CA GLY A 53 19.39 -5.34 -3.62
C GLY A 53 18.02 -4.77 -3.24
N GLU A 54 17.77 -3.50 -3.54
CA GLU A 54 16.49 -2.84 -3.33
C GLU A 54 15.41 -3.31 -4.33
N ALA A 55 14.15 -3.14 -3.94
CA ALA A 55 12.99 -3.52 -4.73
C ALA A 55 11.99 -2.37 -4.86
N ILE A 56 11.12 -2.48 -5.87
CA ILE A 56 9.94 -1.64 -6.00
C ILE A 56 8.70 -2.52 -6.07
N GLU A 57 7.59 -2.00 -5.59
CA GLU A 57 6.28 -2.63 -5.74
C GLU A 57 5.47 -1.84 -6.77
N ILE A 58 4.85 -2.56 -7.70
CA ILE A 58 4.06 -1.98 -8.79
C ILE A 58 2.60 -2.35 -8.56
N PHE A 59 1.75 -1.33 -8.45
CA PHE A 59 0.31 -1.51 -8.33
C PHE A 59 -0.38 -1.19 -9.66
N GLY A 60 -1.48 -1.87 -9.90
CA GLY A 60 -2.35 -1.67 -11.04
C GLY A 60 -3.57 -2.58 -10.98
N PRO A 61 -4.40 -2.58 -12.02
CA PRO A 61 -5.55 -3.46 -12.10
C PRO A 61 -5.14 -4.94 -12.02
N LEU A 62 -5.87 -5.72 -11.22
CA LEU A 62 -5.69 -7.16 -11.14
C LEU A 62 -5.81 -7.80 -12.52
N GLY A 63 -4.86 -8.67 -12.86
CA GLY A 63 -4.78 -9.36 -14.15
C GLY A 63 -4.22 -8.50 -15.28
N LEU A 64 -3.83 -7.23 -15.03
CA LEU A 64 -3.20 -6.41 -16.05
C LEU A 64 -1.86 -7.03 -16.46
N ASN A 65 -1.70 -7.28 -17.75
CA ASN A 65 -0.43 -7.70 -18.32
C ASN A 65 0.49 -6.48 -18.47
N VAL A 66 1.63 -6.54 -17.80
CA VAL A 66 2.67 -5.49 -17.80
C VAL A 66 3.95 -5.96 -18.47
N SER A 67 3.88 -7.02 -19.29
CA SER A 67 5.00 -7.50 -20.10
C SER A 67 5.57 -6.36 -20.95
N GLY A 68 6.89 -6.23 -20.99
CA GLY A 68 7.56 -5.21 -21.79
C GLY A 68 7.51 -3.79 -21.19
N TYR A 69 6.86 -3.58 -20.05
CA TYR A 69 6.99 -2.32 -19.32
C TYR A 69 8.45 -2.14 -18.90
N VAL A 70 8.93 -0.90 -18.95
CA VAL A 70 10.32 -0.58 -18.63
C VAL A 70 10.38 0.29 -17.39
N VAL A 71 11.11 -0.18 -16.39
CA VAL A 71 11.44 0.57 -15.18
C VAL A 71 12.82 1.18 -15.38
N THR A 72 12.93 2.50 -15.26
CA THR A 72 14.21 3.22 -15.30
C THR A 72 14.43 3.90 -13.95
N ARG A 73 15.57 3.63 -13.30
CA ARG A 73 15.98 4.37 -12.09
C ARG A 73 16.83 5.56 -12.50
N TYR A 74 16.51 6.74 -12.01
CA TYR A 74 17.31 7.95 -12.23
C TYR A 74 18.08 8.34 -10.97
N SER A 75 19.29 8.85 -11.14
CA SER A 75 20.07 9.47 -10.06
C SER A 75 19.57 10.89 -9.78
N ALA A 76 20.04 11.48 -8.68
CA ALA A 76 19.77 12.89 -8.35
C ALA A 76 20.25 13.88 -9.43
N LEU A 77 21.15 13.45 -10.32
CA LEU A 77 21.64 14.24 -11.46
C LEU A 77 20.79 14.05 -12.73
N GLY A 78 19.71 13.26 -12.68
CA GLY A 78 18.81 13.00 -13.80
C GLY A 78 19.35 12.00 -14.82
N GLN A 79 20.44 11.30 -14.51
CA GLN A 79 21.02 10.27 -15.37
C GLN A 79 20.41 8.91 -15.02
N ALA A 80 20.24 8.02 -16.00
CA ALA A 80 19.91 6.62 -15.71
C ALA A 80 20.96 6.05 -14.73
N CYS A 81 20.52 5.24 -13.78
CA CYS A 81 21.34 4.82 -12.65
C CYS A 81 22.58 4.04 -13.12
N VAL A 82 23.69 4.25 -12.40
CA VAL A 82 25.05 3.76 -12.72
C VAL A 82 25.63 2.85 -11.63
N THR A 83 24.83 2.45 -10.63
CA THR A 83 25.27 1.46 -9.63
C THR A 83 25.58 0.13 -10.32
N VAL A 84 26.40 -0.71 -9.69
CA VAL A 84 26.82 -2.00 -10.26
C VAL A 84 25.65 -2.87 -10.72
N ASP A 85 24.56 -2.89 -9.95
CA ASP A 85 23.34 -3.65 -10.30
C ASP A 85 22.58 -3.04 -11.45
N CYS A 86 22.48 -1.71 -11.49
CA CYS A 86 21.75 -1.01 -12.54
C CYS A 86 22.51 -1.07 -13.88
N ALA A 87 23.82 -0.86 -13.84
CA ALA A 87 24.70 -0.98 -14.99
C ALA A 87 24.69 -2.41 -15.55
N ALA A 88 24.68 -3.44 -14.70
CA ALA A 88 24.55 -4.83 -15.12
C ALA A 88 23.21 -5.15 -15.82
N LYS A 89 22.17 -4.33 -15.61
CA LYS A 89 20.89 -4.41 -16.32
C LYS A 89 20.75 -3.39 -17.47
N GLY A 90 21.78 -2.60 -17.75
CA GLY A 90 21.76 -1.60 -18.83
C GLY A 90 21.00 -0.31 -18.48
N GLY A 91 20.88 0.04 -17.20
CA GLY A 91 20.20 1.25 -16.73
C GLY A 91 18.68 1.13 -16.66
N GLN A 92 18.11 0.02 -17.13
CA GLN A 92 16.68 -0.22 -17.22
C GLN A 92 16.34 -1.67 -16.88
N PHE A 93 15.14 -1.90 -16.39
CA PHE A 93 14.59 -3.24 -16.18
C PHE A 93 13.30 -3.39 -16.96
N THR A 94 13.33 -4.24 -18.00
CA THR A 94 12.14 -4.59 -18.77
C THR A 94 11.44 -5.77 -18.11
N LEU A 95 10.15 -5.63 -17.81
CA LEU A 95 9.35 -6.70 -17.23
C LEU A 95 9.25 -7.88 -18.22
N PRO A 96 9.57 -9.12 -17.78
CA PRO A 96 9.54 -10.29 -18.65
C PRO A 96 8.20 -10.54 -19.33
N THR A 97 8.24 -11.31 -20.41
CA THR A 97 7.01 -11.80 -21.05
C THR A 97 6.19 -12.66 -20.09
N GLY A 98 4.89 -12.41 -20.02
CA GLY A 98 3.96 -13.11 -19.15
C GLY A 98 3.79 -12.49 -17.77
N THR A 99 4.46 -11.37 -17.47
CA THR A 99 4.25 -10.66 -16.20
C THR A 99 2.83 -10.09 -16.15
N THR A 100 2.06 -10.57 -15.19
CA THR A 100 0.71 -10.10 -14.89
C THR A 100 0.68 -9.62 -13.45
N LEU A 101 -0.02 -8.51 -13.20
CA LEU A 101 -0.25 -8.05 -11.85
C LEU A 101 -1.24 -8.99 -11.21
N LEU A 102 -0.71 -9.86 -10.35
CA LEU A 102 -1.50 -10.79 -9.58
C LEU A 102 -1.76 -10.20 -8.22
N ASP A 103 -2.84 -10.66 -7.63
CA ASP A 103 -3.18 -10.38 -6.25
C ASP A 103 -3.24 -11.70 -5.48
N PRO A 104 -2.09 -12.33 -5.14
CA PRO A 104 -2.15 -13.61 -4.45
C PRO A 104 -2.55 -13.48 -2.97
N ALA A 105 -2.56 -12.27 -2.39
CA ALA A 105 -2.73 -12.08 -0.95
C ALA A 105 -3.47 -10.80 -0.50
N ASN A 106 -3.77 -9.85 -1.39
CA ASN A 106 -4.53 -8.61 -1.17
C ASN A 106 -4.38 -7.96 0.22
N THR A 107 -3.14 -7.77 0.69
CA THR A 107 -2.90 -7.18 2.00
C THR A 107 -3.14 -5.67 2.03
N GLY A 108 -2.95 -4.96 0.91
CA GLY A 108 -3.06 -3.50 0.82
C GLY A 108 -2.37 -2.75 1.97
#